data_AF-A0A946F0E8-F1
#
_entry.id   AF-A0A946F0E8-F1
#
_cell.length_a   1.000
_cell.length_b   1.000
_cell.length_c   1.000
_cell.angle_alpha   90.00
_cell.angle_beta   90.00
_cell.angle_gamma   90.00
#
_symmetry.space_group_name_H-M   'P 1'
#
loop_
_entity.id
_entity.type
_entity.pdbx_description
1 polymer ?
#
loop_
_entity_poly.entity_id
_entity_poly.type
_entity_poly.pdbx_seq_one_letter_code
_entity_poly.pdbx_strand_id
1 'polypeptide(L)'
;FAVYFFLNFQKVFLRVLFSLSLIGSIVFFSGINTSILGIGKTERLVTKGNTSIDARMVFVSRSVDLILHYPLGVGLGNWQVYANKIKPTHLLKHQYPHNLVLEIFAELGIISGILFLILLLKILFYNYKKMYLNKNNEHSFYPLLFYLQLYLMSNSFFSGSLNDSRLLFVVMAMSLIETSLILKVKKNV
;
A
#
# COMPACT_ATOMS: atom_id res chain seq x y z
N PHE A 1 6.90 -24.54 0.09
CA PHE A 1 7.26 -23.11 -0.10
C PHE A 1 6.69 -22.21 1.01
N ALA A 2 5.37 -22.16 1.20
CA ALA A 2 4.73 -21.31 2.22
C ALA A 2 5.25 -21.55 3.66
N VAL A 3 5.43 -22.82 4.06
CA VAL A 3 5.98 -23.18 5.39
C VAL A 3 7.43 -22.72 5.54
N TYR A 4 8.27 -22.92 4.51
CA TYR A 4 9.66 -22.45 4.52
C TYR A 4 9.75 -20.92 4.58
N PHE A 5 8.87 -20.23 3.85
CA PHE A 5 8.77 -18.78 3.86
C PHE A 5 8.35 -18.26 5.24
N PHE A 6 7.38 -18.88 5.89
CA PHE A 6 6.96 -18.50 7.24
C PHE A 6 8.09 -18.70 8.26
N LEU A 7 8.77 -19.85 8.22
CA LEU A 7 9.85 -20.19 9.15
C LEU A 7 11.15 -19.39 8.93
N ASN A 8 11.41 -18.94 7.71
CA ASN A 8 12.62 -18.18 7.36
C ASN A 8 12.31 -16.77 6.86
N PHE A 9 11.15 -16.22 7.21
CA PHE A 9 10.64 -14.94 6.67
C PHE A 9 11.71 -13.84 6.77
N GLN A 10 12.38 -13.76 7.92
CA GLN A 10 13.46 -12.78 8.12
C GLN A 10 14.59 -12.95 7.09
N LYS A 11 15.07 -14.16 6.79
CA LYS A 11 16.20 -14.35 5.86
C LYS A 11 15.84 -14.15 4.39
N VAL A 12 14.57 -14.36 4.06
CA VAL A 12 14.09 -14.48 2.67
C VAL A 12 13.35 -13.21 2.21
N PHE A 13 12.93 -12.35 3.14
CA PHE A 13 12.14 -11.14 2.88
C PHE A 13 12.70 -10.26 1.76
N LEU A 14 13.99 -9.89 1.83
CA LEU A 14 14.61 -9.02 0.83
C LEU A 14 14.70 -9.66 -0.56
N ARG A 15 14.96 -10.97 -0.63
CA ARG A 15 15.02 -11.69 -1.91
C ARG A 15 13.66 -11.72 -2.56
N VAL A 16 12.61 -11.96 -1.79
CA VAL A 16 11.23 -11.99 -2.30
C VAL A 16 10.79 -10.60 -2.77
N LEU A 17 11.10 -9.55 -2.00
CA LEU A 17 10.80 -8.18 -2.40
C LEU A 17 11.48 -7.82 -3.73
N PHE A 18 12.77 -8.17 -3.87
CA PHE A 18 13.52 -7.96 -5.11
C PHE A 18 12.92 -8.74 -6.29
N SER A 19 12.59 -10.01 -6.10
CA SER A 19 11.95 -10.83 -7.14
C SER A 19 10.59 -10.26 -7.57
N LEU A 20 9.76 -9.81 -6.63
CA LEU A 20 8.47 -9.18 -6.94
C LEU A 20 8.65 -7.86 -7.71
N SER A 21 9.62 -7.03 -7.31
CA SER A 21 9.94 -5.79 -8.01
C SER A 21 10.42 -6.05 -9.44
N LEU A 22 11.23 -7.09 -9.65
CA LEU A 22 11.74 -7.47 -10.96
C LEU A 22 10.60 -7.94 -11.88
N ILE A 23 9.73 -8.82 -11.38
CA ILE A 23 8.54 -9.29 -12.10
C ILE A 23 7.62 -8.10 -12.46
N GLY A 24 7.37 -7.20 -11.50
CA GLY A 24 6.55 -6.01 -11.74
C GLY A 24 7.14 -5.09 -12.81
N SER A 25 8.46 -4.91 -12.82
CA SER A 25 9.14 -4.10 -13.83
C SER A 25 9.05 -4.72 -15.23
N ILE A 26 9.20 -6.04 -15.35
CA ILE A 26 9.06 -6.77 -16.61
C ILE A 26 7.64 -6.61 -17.15
N VAL A 27 6.62 -6.75 -16.30
CA VAL A 27 5.21 -6.57 -16.68
C VAL A 27 4.94 -5.14 -17.19
N PHE A 28 5.51 -4.12 -16.55
CA PHE A 28 5.39 -2.72 -16.98
C PHE A 28 6.08 -2.45 -18.33
N PHE A 29 7.31 -2.93 -18.52
CA PHE A 29 8.08 -2.70 -19.75
C PHE A 29 7.67 -3.59 -20.93
N SER A 30 7.08 -4.76 -20.65
CA SER A 30 6.60 -5.68 -21.69
C SER A 30 5.41 -5.14 -22.46
N GLY A 31 4.89 -3.95 -22.12
CA GLY A 31 3.83 -3.29 -22.89
C GLY A 31 2.61 -4.20 -23.04
N ILE A 32 2.17 -4.85 -21.94
CA ILE A 32 0.91 -5.58 -21.94
C ILE A 32 -0.18 -4.56 -22.26
N ASN A 33 -0.58 -4.60 -23.52
CA ASN A 33 -1.61 -3.75 -24.08
C ASN A 33 -2.87 -3.94 -23.24
N THR A 34 -3.48 -2.85 -22.79
CA THR A 34 -4.65 -2.84 -21.90
C THR A 34 -5.91 -3.48 -22.51
N SER A 35 -5.80 -4.08 -23.69
CA SER A 35 -6.82 -4.84 -24.40
C SER A 35 -7.21 -6.18 -23.76
N ILE A 36 -6.54 -6.63 -22.69
CA ILE A 36 -6.95 -7.81 -21.90
C ILE A 36 -8.01 -7.42 -20.84
N LEU A 37 -8.13 -6.12 -20.52
CA LEU A 37 -9.21 -5.59 -19.70
C LEU A 37 -10.33 -5.14 -20.63
N GLY A 38 -11.22 -6.07 -20.99
CA GLY A 38 -12.45 -5.80 -21.74
C GLY A 38 -13.45 -4.94 -20.95
N ILE A 39 -13.06 -3.72 -20.59
CA ILE A 39 -13.87 -2.73 -19.89
C ILE A 39 -14.54 -1.87 -20.96
N GLY A 40 -15.50 -2.48 -21.63
CA GLY A 40 -16.32 -1.81 -22.63
C GLY A 40 -17.60 -2.58 -22.79
N LYS A 41 -18.70 -2.00 -22.32
CA LYS A 41 -20.11 -2.44 -22.45
C LYS A 41 -20.73 -3.21 -21.28
N THR A 42 -20.73 -2.66 -20.06
CA THR A 42 -21.84 -2.87 -19.08
C THR A 42 -21.85 -1.77 -18.00
N GLU A 43 -21.84 -0.49 -18.39
CA GLU A 43 -21.92 0.63 -17.42
C GLU A 43 -23.34 0.94 -16.93
N ARG A 44 -24.37 0.18 -17.35
CA ARG A 44 -25.71 0.29 -16.79
C ARG A 44 -26.00 -0.97 -15.98
N LEU A 45 -26.21 -0.78 -14.67
CA LEU A 45 -26.69 -1.76 -13.66
C LEU A 45 -25.62 -2.44 -12.77
N VAL A 46 -24.72 -1.68 -12.13
CA VAL A 46 -23.86 -2.22 -11.05
C VAL A 46 -24.58 -2.30 -9.67
N THR A 47 -25.85 -1.91 -9.57
CA THR A 47 -26.60 -2.03 -8.31
C THR A 47 -27.33 -3.37 -8.11
N LYS A 48 -27.27 -4.31 -9.07
CA LYS A 48 -27.90 -5.64 -8.93
C LYS A 48 -27.10 -6.72 -9.68
N GLY A 49 -25.88 -7.00 -9.24
CA GLY A 49 -25.08 -8.11 -9.79
C GLY A 49 -23.87 -8.41 -8.93
N ASN A 50 -23.86 -9.59 -8.33
CA ASN A 50 -22.89 -10.08 -7.35
C ASN A 50 -21.44 -10.09 -7.86
N THR A 51 -20.56 -9.24 -7.33
CA THR A 51 -19.36 -9.63 -6.53
C THR A 51 -18.61 -8.37 -6.05
N SER A 52 -18.00 -8.42 -4.86
CA SER A 52 -17.15 -7.33 -4.32
C SER A 52 -15.83 -7.12 -5.08
N ILE A 53 -15.50 -8.02 -6.03
CA ILE A 53 -14.28 -7.98 -6.84
C ILE A 53 -14.47 -7.02 -8.02
N ASP A 54 -15.63 -7.07 -8.68
CA ASP A 54 -15.93 -6.21 -9.83
C ASP A 54 -15.95 -4.73 -9.44
N ALA A 55 -16.48 -4.40 -8.27
CA ALA A 55 -16.47 -3.03 -7.75
C ALA A 55 -15.06 -2.48 -7.51
N ARG A 56 -14.13 -3.30 -6.99
CA ARG A 56 -12.74 -2.88 -6.75
C ARG A 56 -11.99 -2.66 -8.05
N MET A 57 -12.21 -3.49 -9.06
CA MET A 57 -11.59 -3.32 -10.38
C MET A 57 -12.03 -2.01 -11.04
N VAL A 58 -13.31 -1.64 -10.89
CA VAL A 58 -13.80 -0.32 -11.34
C VAL A 58 -13.04 0.80 -10.63
N PHE A 59 -12.90 0.75 -9.31
CA PHE A 59 -12.19 1.81 -8.57
C PHE A 59 -10.72 1.93 -8.94
N VAL A 60 -10.02 0.81 -9.16
CA VAL A 60 -8.64 0.82 -9.66
C VAL A 60 -8.57 1.47 -11.04
N SER A 61 -9.43 1.04 -11.97
CA SER A 61 -9.48 1.62 -13.33
C SER A 61 -9.75 3.12 -13.30
N ARG A 62 -10.71 3.58 -12.49
CA ARG A 62 -11.02 5.01 -12.35
C ARG A 62 -9.90 5.80 -11.72
N SER A 63 -9.15 5.21 -10.78
CA SER A 63 -7.96 5.84 -10.20
C SER A 63 -6.85 6.01 -11.22
N VAL A 64 -6.62 4.98 -12.05
CA VAL A 64 -5.64 5.06 -13.15
C VAL A 64 -6.05 6.14 -14.16
N ASP A 65 -7.32 6.17 -14.57
CA ASP A 65 -7.84 7.22 -15.46
C ASP A 65 -7.61 8.62 -14.85
N LEU A 66 -7.85 8.78 -13.54
CA LEU A 66 -7.63 10.04 -12.83
C LEU A 66 -6.16 10.47 -12.83
N ILE A 67 -5.25 9.55 -12.53
CA ILE A 67 -3.80 9.80 -12.49
C ILE A 67 -3.30 10.24 -13.87
N LEU A 68 -3.81 9.63 -14.94
CA LEU A 68 -3.45 9.96 -16.32
C LEU A 68 -3.98 11.33 -16.75
N HIS A 69 -5.20 11.70 -16.34
CA HIS A 69 -5.79 13.01 -16.68
C HIS A 69 -5.28 14.15 -15.80
N TYR A 70 -4.97 13.87 -14.53
CA TYR A 70 -4.56 14.83 -13.51
C TYR A 70 -3.26 14.37 -12.82
N PRO A 71 -2.10 14.42 -13.50
CA PRO A 71 -0.83 13.90 -12.95
C PRO A 71 -0.35 14.65 -11.70
N LEU A 72 -0.82 15.89 -11.50
CA LEU A 72 -0.55 16.71 -10.31
C LEU A 72 -1.53 16.43 -9.15
N GLY A 73 -2.50 15.53 -9.35
CA GLY A 73 -3.56 15.24 -8.40
C GLY A 73 -4.77 16.17 -8.52
N VAL A 74 -5.87 15.75 -7.90
CA VAL A 74 -7.15 16.50 -7.89
C VAL A 74 -7.46 17.14 -6.54
N GLY A 75 -6.57 17.00 -5.55
CA GLY A 75 -6.79 17.42 -4.17
C GLY A 75 -7.45 16.35 -3.31
N LEU A 76 -7.24 16.43 -2.00
CA LEU A 76 -7.75 15.46 -1.03
C LEU A 76 -9.28 15.42 -0.99
N GLY A 77 -9.84 14.21 -1.00
CA GLY A 77 -11.29 13.96 -0.99
C GLY A 77 -12.01 14.26 -2.30
N ASN A 78 -11.29 14.64 -3.36
CA ASN A 78 -11.88 14.98 -4.66
C ASN A 78 -11.92 13.81 -5.65
N TRP A 79 -11.41 12.62 -5.28
CA TRP A 79 -11.34 11.46 -6.16
C TRP A 79 -12.68 11.17 -6.85
N GLN A 80 -13.77 11.04 -6.08
CA GLN A 80 -15.10 10.70 -6.61
C GLN A 80 -15.63 11.76 -7.59
N VAL A 81 -15.48 13.04 -7.23
CA VAL A 81 -15.99 14.16 -8.02
C VAL A 81 -15.32 14.18 -9.39
N TYR A 82 -14.00 14.03 -9.42
CA TYR A 82 -13.24 14.06 -10.66
C TYR A 82 -13.34 12.75 -11.45
N ALA A 83 -13.45 11.60 -10.78
CA ALA A 83 -13.71 10.32 -11.46
C ALA A 83 -15.06 10.34 -12.21
N ASN A 84 -16.08 10.95 -11.61
CA ASN A 84 -17.40 11.14 -12.25
C ASN A 84 -17.37 12.17 -13.39
N LYS A 85 -16.47 13.17 -13.34
CA LYS A 85 -16.26 14.13 -14.45
C LYS A 85 -15.67 13.46 -15.68
N ILE A 86 -14.73 12.53 -15.51
CA ILE A 86 -14.07 11.82 -16.63
C ILE A 86 -15.04 10.81 -17.27
N LYS A 87 -15.71 10.00 -16.44
CA LYS A 87 -16.68 9.00 -16.91
C LYS A 87 -17.93 9.05 -16.02
N PRO A 88 -19.05 9.62 -16.48
CA PRO A 88 -20.26 9.80 -15.69
C PRO A 88 -21.04 8.49 -15.52
N THR A 89 -20.47 7.57 -14.76
CA THR A 89 -21.18 6.47 -14.13
C THR A 89 -21.33 6.88 -12.68
N HIS A 90 -22.54 7.15 -12.21
CA HIS A 90 -22.77 7.75 -10.89
C HIS A 90 -22.16 6.91 -9.76
N LEU A 91 -20.89 7.18 -9.40
CA LEU A 91 -20.28 6.68 -8.17
C LEU A 91 -21.03 7.31 -7.00
N LEU A 92 -21.36 6.49 -6.00
CA LEU A 92 -22.05 6.94 -4.81
C LEU A 92 -21.18 7.93 -4.03
N LYS A 93 -21.83 8.80 -3.26
CA LYS A 93 -21.15 9.81 -2.44
C LYS A 93 -20.17 9.15 -1.46
N HIS A 94 -18.95 9.67 -1.37
CA HIS A 94 -17.85 9.22 -0.51
C HIS A 94 -17.20 7.88 -0.91
N GLN A 95 -17.31 7.45 -2.17
CA GLN A 95 -16.50 6.34 -2.68
C GLN A 95 -15.06 6.78 -2.93
N TYR A 96 -14.11 5.89 -2.70
CA TYR A 96 -12.67 6.10 -2.88
C TYR A 96 -12.00 4.78 -3.32
N PRO A 97 -10.72 4.79 -3.73
CA PRO A 97 -10.06 3.62 -4.31
C PRO A 97 -9.93 2.39 -3.40
N HIS A 98 -10.13 2.56 -2.08
CA HIS A 98 -9.84 1.56 -1.04
C HIS A 98 -8.40 1.01 -1.10
N ASN A 99 -7.47 1.81 -1.58
CA ASN A 99 -6.04 1.52 -1.62
C ASN A 99 -5.29 2.82 -1.40
N LEU A 100 -4.54 2.90 -0.29
CA LEU A 100 -3.83 4.10 0.12
C LEU A 100 -2.87 4.63 -0.96
N VAL A 101 -2.19 3.73 -1.67
CA VAL A 101 -1.25 4.13 -2.73
C VAL A 101 -2.02 4.79 -3.86
N LEU A 102 -3.07 4.14 -4.38
CA LEU A 102 -3.87 4.72 -5.46
C LEU A 102 -4.52 6.04 -5.07
N GLU A 103 -4.99 6.16 -3.84
CA GLU A 103 -5.57 7.40 -3.30
C GLU A 103 -4.53 8.53 -3.29
N ILE A 104 -3.32 8.30 -2.79
CA ILE A 104 -2.25 9.30 -2.80
C ILE A 104 -1.87 9.69 -4.23
N PHE A 105 -1.69 8.73 -5.14
CA PHE A 105 -1.35 9.03 -6.53
C PHE A 105 -2.46 9.83 -7.23
N ALA A 106 -3.73 9.49 -7.00
CA ALA A 106 -4.85 10.10 -7.68
C ALA A 106 -5.20 11.49 -7.09
N GLU A 107 -5.12 11.66 -5.77
CA GLU A 107 -5.50 12.90 -5.10
C GLU A 107 -4.34 13.88 -4.90
N LEU A 108 -3.15 13.38 -4.56
CA LEU A 108 -1.94 14.20 -4.28
C LEU A 108 -0.93 14.21 -5.43
N GLY A 109 -1.18 13.45 -6.49
CA GLY A 109 -0.37 13.42 -7.70
C GLY A 109 0.81 12.45 -7.67
N ILE A 110 1.41 12.27 -8.85
CA ILE A 110 2.47 11.27 -9.10
C ILE A 110 3.71 11.55 -8.25
N ILE A 111 4.13 12.81 -8.12
CA ILE A 111 5.31 13.19 -7.33
C ILE A 111 5.12 12.78 -5.86
N SER A 112 3.97 13.12 -5.28
CA SER A 112 3.62 12.77 -3.90
C SER A 112 3.53 11.25 -3.72
N GLY A 113 2.94 10.54 -4.68
CA GLY A 113 2.86 9.09 -4.70
C GLY A 113 4.24 8.41 -4.70
N ILE A 114 5.16 8.89 -5.54
CA ILE A 114 6.54 8.37 -5.61
C ILE A 114 7.29 8.64 -4.30
N LEU A 115 7.22 9.86 -3.77
CA LEU A 115 7.84 10.21 -2.49
C LEU A 115 7.31 9.34 -1.35
N PHE A 116 6.00 9.11 -1.32
CA PHE A 116 5.37 8.23 -0.35
C PHE A 116 5.87 6.79 -0.47
N LEU A 117 5.96 6.23 -1.69
CA LEU A 117 6.50 4.88 -1.89
C LEU A 117 7.95 4.76 -1.43
N ILE A 118 8.79 5.74 -1.75
CA ILE A 118 10.20 5.78 -1.29
C ILE A 118 10.25 5.79 0.24
N LEU A 119 9.46 6.64 0.88
CA LEU A 119 9.39 6.73 2.34
C LEU A 119 8.95 5.40 2.95
N LEU A 120 7.88 4.81 2.43
CA LEU A 120 7.31 3.55 2.90
C LEU A 120 8.34 2.41 2.83
N LEU A 121 9.02 2.26 1.68
CA LEU A 121 10.04 1.24 1.47
C LEU A 121 11.28 1.48 2.35
N LYS A 122 11.72 2.73 2.49
CA LYS A 122 12.87 3.09 3.33
C LYS A 122 12.63 2.73 4.80
N ILE A 123 11.45 3.07 5.33
CA ILE A 123 11.09 2.77 6.72
C ILE A 123 10.92 1.26 6.93
N LEU A 124 10.29 0.56 5.98
CA LEU A 124 10.16 -0.90 6.02
C LEU A 124 11.53 -1.60 6.07
N PHE A 125 12.47 -1.17 5.23
CA PHE A 125 13.84 -1.69 5.23
C PHE A 125 14.59 -1.37 6.53
N TYR A 126 14.41 -0.15 7.05
CA TYR A 126 15.02 0.26 8.30
C TYR A 126 14.54 -0.58 9.49
N ASN A 127 13.23 -0.83 9.59
CA ASN A 127 12.65 -1.70 10.61
C ASN A 127 13.09 -3.16 10.46
N TYR A 128 13.12 -3.66 9.23
CA TYR A 128 13.63 -4.99 8.95
C TYR A 128 15.08 -5.13 9.44
N LYS A 129 15.95 -4.16 9.15
CA LYS A 129 17.35 -4.15 9.61
C LYS A 129 17.44 -4.13 11.14
N LYS A 130 16.67 -3.25 11.80
CA LYS A 130 16.62 -3.16 13.27
C LYS A 130 16.14 -4.46 13.91
N MET A 131 15.09 -5.09 13.37
CA MET A 131 14.61 -6.40 13.80
C MET A 131 15.71 -7.46 13.63
N TYR A 132 16.32 -7.55 12.45
CA TYR A 132 17.31 -8.59 12.15
C TYR A 132 18.54 -8.49 13.06
N LEU A 133 19.04 -7.28 13.32
CA LEU A 133 20.17 -7.04 14.23
C LEU A 133 19.85 -7.40 15.67
N ASN A 134 18.60 -7.23 16.10
CA ASN A 134 18.18 -7.47 17.48
C ASN A 134 17.37 -8.77 17.65
N LYS A 135 17.47 -9.71 16.70
CA LYS A 135 16.65 -10.94 16.67
C LYS A 135 16.86 -11.87 17.88
N ASN A 136 18.03 -11.80 18.52
CA ASN A 136 18.38 -12.63 19.67
C ASN A 136 18.08 -11.93 21.01
N ASN A 137 17.59 -10.69 20.99
CA ASN A 137 17.30 -9.93 22.20
C ASN A 137 15.81 -10.03 22.51
N GLU A 138 15.45 -10.81 23.53
CA GLU A 138 14.07 -11.05 23.95
C GLU A 138 13.35 -9.78 24.41
N HIS A 139 14.10 -8.75 24.81
CA HIS A 139 13.57 -7.47 25.29
C HIS A 139 13.49 -6.39 24.21
N SER A 140 13.73 -6.76 22.95
CA SER A 140 13.69 -5.85 21.80
C SER A 140 12.27 -5.67 21.28
N PHE A 141 11.84 -4.40 21.13
CA PHE A 141 10.53 -4.07 20.56
C PHE A 141 10.53 -4.06 19.01
N TYR A 142 11.70 -4.15 18.37
CA TYR A 142 11.83 -4.03 16.92
C TYR A 142 11.11 -5.11 16.10
N PRO A 143 11.06 -6.40 16.51
CA PRO A 143 10.27 -7.40 15.81
C PRO A 143 8.78 -7.04 15.76
N LEU A 144 8.22 -6.60 16.88
CA LEU A 144 6.81 -6.18 16.95
C LEU A 144 6.53 -5.01 16.01
N LEU A 145 7.37 -3.96 16.02
CA LEU A 145 7.21 -2.82 15.12
C LEU A 145 7.27 -3.23 13.64
N PHE A 146 8.18 -4.11 13.27
CA PHE A 146 8.29 -4.58 11.89
C PHE A 146 7.05 -5.37 11.44
N TYR A 147 6.60 -6.35 12.23
CA TYR A 147 5.42 -7.14 11.89
C TYR A 147 4.14 -6.30 11.92
N LEU A 148 4.02 -5.36 12.87
CA LEU A 148 2.91 -4.42 12.94
C LEU A 148 2.88 -3.50 11.71
N GLN A 149 4.03 -2.94 11.31
CA GLN A 149 4.13 -2.14 10.09
C GLN A 149 3.73 -2.97 8.87
N LEU A 150 4.22 -4.21 8.75
CA LEU A 150 3.89 -5.09 7.63
C LEU A 150 2.38 -5.35 7.56
N TYR A 151 1.75 -5.69 8.69
CA TYR A 151 0.31 -5.90 8.78
C TYR A 151 -0.48 -4.65 8.37
N LEU A 152 -0.13 -3.48 8.92
CA LEU A 152 -0.81 -2.22 8.63
C LEU A 152 -0.62 -1.80 7.18
N MET A 153 0.57 -2.02 6.60
CA MET A 153 0.85 -1.74 5.19
C MET A 153 0.00 -2.63 4.28
N SER A 154 -0.04 -3.94 4.55
CA SER A 154 -0.90 -4.87 3.80
C SER A 154 -2.37 -4.45 3.88
N ASN A 155 -2.88 -4.13 5.08
CA ASN A 155 -4.25 -3.65 5.25
C ASN A 155 -4.52 -2.36 4.45
N SER A 156 -3.57 -1.42 4.48
CA SER A 156 -3.71 -0.13 3.79
C SER A 156 -3.70 -0.26 2.27
N PHE A 157 -3.06 -1.29 1.72
CA PHE A 157 -3.05 -1.57 0.28
C PHE A 157 -4.36 -2.21 -0.22
N PHE A 158 -5.05 -3.00 0.61
CA PHE A 158 -6.28 -3.70 0.18
C PHE A 158 -7.58 -3.02 0.58
N SER A 159 -7.58 -2.22 1.65
CA SER A 159 -8.79 -1.61 2.19
C SER A 159 -8.56 -0.26 2.86
N GLY A 160 -7.37 0.33 2.69
CA GLY A 160 -7.02 1.59 3.36
C GLY A 160 -7.59 2.82 2.67
N SER A 161 -7.89 3.82 3.49
CA SER A 161 -7.92 5.24 3.10
C SER A 161 -6.77 5.99 3.75
N LEU A 162 -6.48 7.23 3.32
CA LEU A 162 -5.59 8.13 4.06
C LEU A 162 -6.00 8.24 5.53
N ASN A 163 -7.31 8.28 5.77
CA ASN A 163 -7.87 8.48 7.09
C ASN A 163 -7.74 7.26 8.01
N ASP A 164 -7.87 6.04 7.45
CA ASP A 164 -7.79 4.80 8.22
C ASP A 164 -6.32 4.40 8.46
N SER A 165 -5.43 4.85 7.59
CA SER A 165 -4.00 4.52 7.63
C SER A 165 -3.20 5.34 8.65
N ARG A 166 -3.85 6.15 9.50
CA ARG A 166 -3.20 6.96 10.56
C ARG A 166 -2.26 6.12 11.43
N LEU A 167 -2.69 4.92 11.81
CA LEU A 167 -1.88 4.04 12.65
C LEU A 167 -0.61 3.57 11.93
N LEU A 168 -0.65 3.36 10.61
CA LEU A 168 0.55 3.08 9.82
C LEU A 168 1.56 4.22 9.93
N PHE A 169 1.11 5.48 9.79
CA PHE A 169 1.96 6.65 9.93
C PHE A 169 2.57 6.79 11.33
N VAL A 170 1.80 6.50 12.38
CA VAL A 170 2.30 6.50 13.76
C VAL A 170 3.39 5.44 13.93
N VAL A 171 3.16 4.20 13.46
CA VAL A 171 4.17 3.13 13.55
C VAL A 171 5.42 3.48 12.75
N MET A 172 5.27 4.04 11.55
CA MET A 172 6.40 4.54 10.76
C MET A 172 7.21 5.61 11.50
N ALA A 173 6.55 6.53 12.21
CA ALA A 173 7.23 7.55 13.02
C ALA A 173 7.95 6.95 14.24
N MET A 174 7.31 6.02 14.96
CA MET A 174 7.92 5.33 16.10
C MET A 174 9.20 4.59 15.71
N SER A 175 9.23 4.03 14.51
CA SER A 175 10.39 3.33 13.99
C SER A 175 11.61 4.22 13.81
N LEU A 176 11.40 5.51 13.52
CA LEU A 176 12.46 6.51 13.32
C LEU A 176 13.06 7.02 14.64
N ILE A 177 12.50 6.64 15.80
CA ILE A 177 13.05 7.01 17.09
C ILE A 177 14.48 6.46 17.23
N GLU A 178 15.41 7.34 17.60
CA GLU A 178 16.83 7.03 17.77
C GLU A 178 17.12 6.32 19.09
N THR A 179 16.30 6.55 20.12
CA THR A 179 16.46 5.87 21.40
C THR A 179 16.25 4.37 21.24
N SER A 180 17.09 3.58 21.91
CA SER A 180 17.01 2.13 21.84
C SER A 180 15.70 1.65 22.47
N LEU A 181 14.84 1.05 21.65
CA LEU A 181 13.59 0.40 22.08
C LEU A 181 13.86 -1.01 22.65
N ILE A 182 14.81 -1.08 23.59
CA ILE A 182 15.23 -2.29 24.29
C ILE A 182 15.03 -2.02 25.78
N LEU A 183 14.26 -2.86 26.46
CA LEU A 183 14.07 -2.73 27.90
C LEU A 183 15.40 -3.03 28.60
N LYS A 184 15.92 -2.05 29.35
CA LYS A 184 17.07 -2.25 30.24
C LYS A 184 16.59 -2.95 31.50
N VAL A 185 16.66 -4.27 31.54
CA VAL A 185 16.43 -5.02 32.78
C VAL A 185 17.62 -4.78 33.71
N LYS A 186 17.42 -4.05 34.82
CA LYS A 186 18.39 -4.07 35.92
C LYS A 186 18.38 -5.50 36.48
N LYS A 187 19.51 -6.21 36.37
CA LYS A 187 19.74 -7.40 37.19
C LYS A 187 19.73 -6.93 38.64
N ASN A 188 18.68 -7.26 39.39
CA ASN A 188 18.75 -7.22 40.84
C ASN A 188 19.72 -8.32 41.24
N VAL A 189 20.90 -7.91 41.71
CA VAL A 189 21.92 -8.76 42.32
C VAL A 189 21.41 -9.24 43.67
#